data_AF-A0A933A5P3-F1
#
_entry.id   AF-A0A933A5P3-F1
#
_cell.length_a   1.000
_cell.length_b   1.000
_cell.length_c   1.000
_cell.angle_alpha   90.00
_cell.angle_beta   90.00
_cell.angle_gamma   90.00
#
_symmetry.space_group_name_H-M   'P 1'
#
loop_
_entity.id
_entity.type
_entity.pdbx_description
1 polymer ?
#
loop_
_entity_poly.entity_id
_entity_poly.type
_entity_poly.pdbx_seq_one_letter_code
_entity_poly.pdbx_strand_id
1 'polypeptide(L)' 'LGMGKGPALALLLTGPGLSLPNWLAIGRDFGAKKAFVYVATIIILGTVAGWFAGTFIFS' A
#
# COMPACT_ATOMS: atom_id res chain seq x y z
N LEU A 1 4.04 -14.61 14.84
CA LEU A 1 4.17 -13.32 14.13
C LEU A 1 3.41 -12.25 14.90
N GLY A 2 4.14 -11.41 15.63
CA GLY A 2 3.61 -10.36 16.50
C GLY A 2 3.30 -9.05 15.77
N MET A 3 2.53 -9.10 14.68
CA MET A 3 2.01 -7.88 14.04
C MET A 3 0.63 -7.56 14.59
N GLY A 4 0.44 -6.32 15.06
CA GLY A 4 -0.87 -5.80 15.46
C GLY A 4 -1.86 -5.78 14.28
N LYS A 5 -3.16 -5.80 14.58
CA LYS A 5 -4.24 -5.88 13.56
C LYS A 5 -4.21 -4.71 12.57
N GLY A 6 -3.91 -3.50 13.02
CA GLY A 6 -3.79 -2.31 12.16
C GLY A 6 -2.67 -2.42 11.11
N PRO A 7 -1.41 -2.66 11.51
CA PRO A 7 -0.29 -2.88 10.59
C PRO A 7 -0.53 -4.03 9.60
N ALA A 8 -1.17 -5.12 10.03
CA ALA A 8 -1.47 -6.26 9.17
C ALA A 8 -2.48 -5.90 8.08
N LEU A 9 -3.53 -5.13 8.41
CA LEU A 9 -4.50 -4.66 7.42
C LEU A 9 -3.87 -3.70 6.42
N ALA A 10 -3.02 -2.77 6.88
CA ALA A 10 -2.31 -1.85 6.00
C ALA A 10 -1.44 -2.59 4.97
N LEU A 11 -0.74 -3.64 5.41
CA LEU A 11 0.08 -4.49 4.54
C LEU A 11 -0.77 -5.35 3.58
N LEU A 12 -1.94 -5.83 4.01
CA LEU A 12 -2.87 -6.56 3.13
C LEU A 12 -3.40 -5.65 2.00
N LEU A 13 -3.74 -4.41 2.34
CA LEU A 13 -4.29 -3.43 1.40
C LEU A 13 -3.23 -2.92 0.41
N THR A 14 -1.97 -2.82 0.83
CA THR A 14 -0.87 -2.30 0.00
C THR A 14 -0.01 -3.37 -0.66
N GLY A 15 -0.04 -4.61 -0.15
CA GLY A 15 0.80 -5.73 -0.57
C GLY A 15 0.75 -6.10 -2.05
N PRO A 16 -0.44 -6.29 -2.67
CA PRO A 16 -0.49 -6.61 -4.09
C PRO A 16 -0.03 -5.44 -4.98
N GLY A 17 -0.29 -4.20 -4.57
CA GLY A 17 0.07 -2.99 -5.31
C GLY A 17 1.55 -2.62 -5.26
N LEU A 18 2.26 -2.94 -4.17
CA LEU A 18 3.69 -2.65 -4.01
C LEU A 18 4.62 -3.78 -4.47
N SER A 19 4.09 -4.87 -5.02
CA SER A 19 4.90 -5.97 -5.49
C SER A 19 5.86 -5.54 -6.62
N LEU A 20 7.10 -6.03 -6.58
CA LEU A 20 8.13 -5.79 -7.59
C LEU A 20 7.65 -6.01 -9.05
N PRO A 21 6.91 -7.10 -9.37
CA PRO A 21 6.37 -7.27 -10.72
C PRO A 21 5.34 -6.20 -11.12
N ASN A 22 4.53 -5.70 -10.19
CA ASN A 22 3.54 -4.65 -10.47
C ASN A 22 4.22 -3.30 -10.79
N TRP A 23 5.28 -2.96 -10.05
CA TRP A 23 6.09 -1.77 -10.34
C TRP A 23 6.76 -1.87 -11.71
N LEU A 24 7.29 -3.04 -12.06
CA LEU A 24 7.92 -3.28 -13.34
C LEU A 24 6.89 -3.19 -14.49
N ALA A 25 5.69 -3.75 -14.30
CA ALA A 25 4.59 -3.66 -15.27
C ALA A 25 4.15 -2.20 -15.49
N ILE A 26 3.88 -1.46 -14.42
CA ILE A 26 3.48 -0.05 -14.52
C ILE A 26 4.61 0.82 -15.09
N GLY A 27 5.85 0.59 -14.67
CA GLY A 27 7.01 1.30 -15.20
C GLY A 27 7.24 1.04 -16.69
N ARG A 28 6.97 -0.18 -17.16
CA ARG A 28 7.10 -0.59 -18.56
C ARG A 28 5.95 -0.09 -19.44
N ASP A 29 4.70 -0.15 -18.95
CA ASP A 29 3.51 0.19 -19.74
C ASP A 29 3.12 1.68 -19.65
N PHE A 30 3.29 2.30 -18.48
CA PHE A 30 2.88 3.69 -18.21
C PHE A 30 4.04 4.67 -18.04
N GLY A 31 5.27 4.17 -17.93
CA GLY A 31 6.48 4.96 -17.75
C GLY A 31 6.82 5.25 -16.28
N ALA A 32 8.12 5.44 -16.00
CA ALA A 32 8.66 5.58 -14.64
C ALA A 32 8.02 6.71 -13.81
N LYS A 33 7.65 7.84 -14.43
CA LYS A 33 6.96 8.95 -13.73
C LYS A 33 5.61 8.51 -13.15
N LYS A 34 4.82 7.75 -13.92
CA LYS A 34 3.49 7.31 -13.48
C LYS A 34 3.58 6.22 -12.42
N ALA A 35 4.58 5.34 -12.53
CA ALA A 35 4.88 4.37 -11.48
C ALA A 35 5.18 5.05 -10.14
N PHE A 36 5.98 6.11 -10.12
CA PHE A 36 6.28 6.85 -8.89
C PHE A 36 5.03 7.49 -8.25
N VAL A 37 4.16 8.11 -9.06
CA VAL A 37 2.91 8.71 -8.59
C VAL A 37 1.96 7.65 -8.02
N TYR A 38 1.86 6.49 -8.68
CA TYR A 38 1.07 5.35 -8.22
C TYR A 38 1.52 4.87 -6.83
N VAL A 39 2.83 4.70 -6.66
CA VAL A 39 3.43 4.26 -5.40
C VAL A 39 3.18 5.25 -4.27
N ALA A 40 3.45 6.53 -4.52
CA ALA A 40 3.22 7.58 -3.54
C ALA A 40 1.75 7.62 -3.09
N THR A 41 0.82 7.45 -4.03
CA THR A 41 -0.62 7.40 -3.76
C THR A 41 -1.00 6.19 -2.90
N ILE A 42 -0.46 5.01 -3.19
CA ILE A 42 -0.70 3.79 -2.41
C ILE A 42 -0.16 3.89 -0.99
N ILE A 43 1.03 4.47 -0.82
CA ILE A 43 1.61 4.65 0.51
C ILE A 43 0.70 5.56 1.34
N ILE A 44 0.29 6.70 0.80
CA ILE A 44 -0.58 7.65 1.50
C ILE A 44 -1.92 7.00 1.87
N LEU A 45 -2.60 6.37 0.91
CA LEU A 45 -3.90 5.72 1.13
C LEU A 45 -3.78 4.55 2.11
N GLY A 46 -2.74 3.73 1.99
CA GLY A 46 -2.49 2.59 2.87
C GLY A 46 -2.20 3.02 4.31
N THR A 47 -1.43 4.08 4.50
CA THR A 47 -1.17 4.66 5.82
C THR A 47 -2.46 5.23 6.44
N VAL A 48 -3.24 6.00 5.70
CA VAL A 48 -4.51 6.57 6.20
C VAL A 48 -5.51 5.46 6.54
N ALA A 49 -5.71 4.49 5.64
CA ALA A 49 -6.62 3.38 5.86
C ALA A 49 -6.17 2.48 7.02
N GLY A 50 -4.87 2.18 7.11
CA GLY A 50 -4.28 1.40 8.17
C GLY A 50 -4.38 2.06 9.55
N TRP A 51 -4.12 3.37 9.61
CA TRP A 51 -4.28 4.16 10.83
C TRP A 51 -5.75 4.24 11.24
N PHE A 52 -6.64 4.57 10.31
CA PHE A 52 -8.07 4.67 10.59
C PHE A 52 -8.64 3.32 11.05
N ALA A 53 -8.39 2.23 10.34
CA ALA A 53 -8.86 0.92 10.75
C ALA A 53 -8.23 0.45 12.07
N GLY A 54 -6.94 0.72 12.29
CA GLY A 54 -6.25 0.41 13.53
C GLY A 54 -6.85 1.14 14.75
N THR A 55 -7.26 2.40 14.57
CA THR A 55 -7.79 3.24 15.65
C THR A 55 -9.30 3.10 15.85
N PHE A 56 -10.10 2.87 14.81
CA PHE A 56 -11.57 2.86 14.91
C PHE A 56 -12.21 1.46 14.83
N ILE A 57 -11.59 0.49 14.16
CA ILE A 57 -12.18 -0.85 13.93
C ILE A 57 -11.55 -1.91 14.83
N PHE A 58 -10.24 -1.81 15.07
CA PHE A 58 -9.49 -2.76 15.88
C PHE A 58 -9.13 -2.25 17.29
N SER A 59 -9.67 -1.10 17.70
CA SER A 59 -9.59 -0.58 19.06
C SER A 59 -10.56 -1.26 20.02
#